data_AF-A0A395ISR0-F1
#
_entry.id   AF-A0A395ISR0-F1
#
_cell.length_a   1.000
_cell.length_b   1.000
_cell.length_c   1.000
_cell.angle_alpha   90.00
_cell.angle_beta   90.00
_cell.angle_gamma   90.00
#
_symmetry.space_group_name_H-M   'P 1'
#
loop_
_entity.id
_entity.type
_entity.pdbx_description
1 polymer ?
#
loop_
_entity_poly.entity_id
_entity_poly.type
_entity_poly.pdbx_seq_one_letter_code
_entity_poly.pdbx_strand_id
1 'polypeptide(L)'
;MLELKRLEEEPICHRVAAQLLMSNCEGLEDISQKEYDLYSGRVQRHYVESLAASLAICDMERSSMVVPDACESFRLPALLHASQEAEGKLQVSQNEVGACLKGLGKDPSHWLSWTSYRDNCLLICQAARSDIDKDQSILLQKKLVEIMSRFTAGLESDLHDLKRNMADHVKVADSYFEGVMTKAEALKTRVEGAFEVMSSEAVDVASALQSILGSTGDIQRVMKNVVDTVLQRNAEMAAAQEPGSYGH
;
A
#
# COMPACT_ATOMS: atom_id res chain seq x y z
N MET A 1 19.04 25.60 23.52
CA MET A 1 18.25 26.64 22.82
C MET A 1 18.44 26.61 21.30
N LEU A 2 19.67 26.52 20.76
CA LEU A 2 19.89 26.36 19.31
C LEU A 2 19.37 25.04 18.75
N GLU A 3 19.54 23.94 19.49
CA GLU A 3 19.09 22.60 19.06
C GLU A 3 17.55 22.46 18.95
N LEU A 4 16.77 23.04 19.88
CA LEU A 4 15.30 23.02 19.78
C LEU A 4 14.77 23.86 18.60
N LYS A 5 15.40 25.00 18.31
CA LYS A 5 15.03 25.80 17.13
C LYS A 5 15.37 25.09 15.83
N ARG A 6 16.49 24.37 15.77
CA ARG A 6 16.81 23.52 14.63
C ARG A 6 15.76 22.45 14.42
N LEU A 7 15.24 21.86 15.50
CA LEU A 7 14.17 20.86 15.39
C LEU A 7 12.90 21.41 14.73
N GLU A 8 12.56 22.72 14.87
CA GLU A 8 11.41 23.32 14.16
C GLU A 8 11.55 23.24 12.62
N GLU A 9 12.78 23.25 12.11
CA GLU A 9 13.10 23.22 10.68
C GLU A 9 13.34 21.79 10.16
N GLU A 10 13.41 20.78 11.03
CA GLU A 10 13.63 19.39 10.65
C GLU A 10 12.35 18.74 10.05
N PRO A 11 12.48 17.64 9.31
CA PRO A 11 11.34 16.90 8.78
C PRO A 11 10.38 16.40 9.87
N ILE A 12 9.14 16.09 9.48
CA ILE A 12 8.06 15.65 10.39
C ILE A 12 8.51 14.52 11.34
N CYS A 13 9.29 13.55 10.85
CA CYS A 13 9.77 12.44 11.68
C CYS A 13 10.59 12.90 12.89
N HIS A 14 11.60 13.76 12.66
CA HIS A 14 12.40 14.34 13.75
C HIS A 14 11.55 15.17 14.69
N ARG A 15 10.57 15.89 14.14
CA ARG A 15 9.70 16.76 14.93
C ARG A 15 8.79 15.97 15.86
N VAL A 16 8.15 14.92 15.36
CA VAL A 16 7.31 14.02 16.19
C VAL A 16 8.15 13.31 17.25
N ALA A 17 9.34 12.79 16.89
CA ALA A 17 10.25 12.17 17.85
C ALA A 17 10.65 13.14 18.97
N ALA A 18 10.99 14.39 18.62
CA ALA A 18 11.34 15.42 19.59
C ALA A 18 10.16 15.84 20.48
N GLN A 19 8.95 15.95 19.93
CA GLN A 19 7.74 16.22 20.73
C GLN A 19 7.51 15.14 21.78
N LEU A 20 7.56 13.87 21.37
CA LEU A 20 7.44 12.72 22.27
C LEU A 20 8.55 12.72 23.33
N LEU A 21 9.76 13.13 22.97
CA LEU A 21 10.87 13.18 23.92
C LEU A 21 10.60 14.22 25.01
N MET A 22 10.14 15.40 24.60
CA MET A 22 9.86 16.49 25.52
C MET A 22 8.72 16.13 26.48
N SER A 23 7.59 15.63 25.98
CA SER A 23 6.46 15.23 26.84
C SER A 23 6.82 14.13 27.84
N ASN A 24 7.65 13.17 27.43
CA ASN A 24 8.07 12.06 28.29
C ASN A 24 9.19 12.42 29.27
N CYS A 25 9.89 13.53 29.04
CA CYS A 25 10.94 14.00 29.93
C CYS A 25 10.46 14.99 30.99
N GLU A 26 9.36 15.70 30.74
CA GLU A 26 8.65 16.55 31.70
C GLU A 26 7.96 15.72 32.80
N GLY A 27 7.28 14.60 32.50
CA GLY A 27 6.48 13.82 33.48
C GLY A 27 7.24 13.09 34.61
N LEU A 28 8.46 13.50 34.93
CA LEU A 28 9.33 12.89 35.95
C LEU A 28 9.64 13.85 37.12
N GLU A 29 8.84 14.91 37.26
CA GLU A 29 8.95 15.98 38.27
C GLU A 29 8.81 15.51 39.73
N ASP A 30 8.08 14.41 39.98
CA ASP A 30 7.62 14.04 41.34
C ASP A 30 8.46 12.92 42.01
N ILE A 31 9.66 12.64 41.49
CA ILE A 31 10.51 11.54 41.99
C ILE A 31 11.70 12.12 42.77
N SER A 32 11.75 11.81 44.07
CA SER A 32 12.83 12.24 44.96
C SER A 32 14.22 11.86 44.41
N GLN A 33 15.24 12.71 44.62
CA GLN A 33 16.62 12.52 44.15
C GLN A 33 17.21 11.11 44.45
N LYS A 34 16.71 10.41 45.49
CA LYS A 34 17.11 9.06 45.87
C LYS A 34 16.36 7.93 45.15
N GLU A 35 15.09 8.12 44.80
CA GLU A 35 14.34 7.18 43.93
C GLU A 35 14.68 7.38 42.45
N TYR A 36 15.16 8.58 42.11
CA TYR A 36 15.60 9.00 40.79
C TYR A 36 16.77 8.15 40.25
N ASP A 37 17.80 7.93 41.06
CA ASP A 37 19.00 7.21 40.62
C ASP A 37 18.77 5.72 40.31
N LEU A 38 17.71 5.10 40.86
CA LEU A 38 17.46 3.65 40.73
C LEU A 38 16.29 3.26 39.82
N TYR A 39 15.24 4.09 39.76
CA TYR A 39 13.99 3.79 39.04
C TYR A 39 13.71 4.79 37.90
N SER A 40 13.85 6.10 38.13
CA SER A 40 13.64 7.11 37.08
C SER A 40 14.76 7.08 36.03
N GLY A 41 15.99 6.75 36.42
CA GLY A 41 17.13 6.62 35.49
C GLY A 41 16.91 5.52 34.44
N ARG A 42 16.22 4.43 34.78
CA ARG A 42 15.88 3.36 33.82
C ARG A 42 14.74 3.74 32.89
N VAL A 43 13.71 4.39 33.40
CA VAL A 43 12.57 4.87 32.59
C VAL A 43 12.99 6.03 31.68
N GLN A 44 13.80 6.96 32.17
CA GLN A 44 14.38 8.01 31.34
C GLN A 44 15.29 7.43 30.27
N ARG A 45 16.21 6.51 30.66
CA ARG A 45 17.09 5.85 29.72
C ARG A 45 16.29 5.15 28.64
N HIS A 46 15.18 4.51 28.99
CA HIS A 46 14.27 3.90 28.02
C HIS A 46 13.75 4.88 26.98
N TYR A 47 13.14 6.00 27.40
CA TYR A 47 12.59 6.97 26.45
C TYR A 47 13.67 7.66 25.63
N VAL A 48 14.79 8.00 26.26
CA VAL A 48 15.96 8.57 25.59
C VAL A 48 16.51 7.62 24.54
N GLU A 49 16.73 6.35 24.88
CA GLU A 49 17.28 5.36 23.94
C GLU A 49 16.30 5.07 22.81
N SER A 50 15.01 4.98 23.12
CA SER A 50 13.94 4.73 22.14
C SER A 50 13.81 5.88 21.14
N LEU A 51 13.74 7.12 21.62
CA LEU A 51 13.54 8.27 20.75
C LEU A 51 14.84 8.70 20.05
N ALA A 52 16.00 8.39 20.62
CA ALA A 52 17.26 8.47 19.89
C ALA A 52 17.34 7.44 18.76
N ALA A 53 16.83 6.22 18.97
CA ALA A 53 16.71 5.22 17.90
C ALA A 53 15.78 5.73 16.80
N SER A 54 14.63 6.29 17.16
CA SER A 54 13.71 6.93 16.23
C SER A 54 14.36 8.06 15.42
N LEU A 55 15.11 8.96 16.05
CA LEU A 55 15.82 10.04 15.33
C LEU A 55 16.86 9.49 14.34
N ALA A 56 17.63 8.48 14.74
CA ALA A 56 18.57 7.82 13.83
C ALA A 56 17.84 7.15 12.66
N ILE A 57 16.69 6.53 12.92
CA ILE A 57 15.86 5.89 11.89
C ILE A 57 15.23 6.93 10.96
N CYS A 58 14.79 8.08 11.47
CA CYS A 58 14.30 9.19 10.63
C CYS A 58 15.36 9.62 9.60
N ASP A 59 16.65 9.66 10.00
CA ASP A 59 17.76 9.94 9.08
C ASP A 59 18.00 8.83 8.05
N MET A 60 17.86 7.57 8.48
CA MET A 60 17.96 6.41 7.58
C MET A 60 16.85 6.44 6.53
N GLU A 61 15.61 6.67 6.95
CA GLU A 61 14.44 6.78 6.06
C GLU A 61 14.61 7.95 5.08
N ARG A 62 15.07 9.11 5.57
CA ARG A 62 15.40 10.28 4.75
C ARG A 62 16.48 9.97 3.70
N SER A 63 17.45 9.16 4.08
CA SER A 63 18.58 8.77 3.21
C SER A 63 18.29 7.52 2.37
N SER A 64 17.04 7.01 2.39
CA SER A 64 16.63 5.77 1.71
C SER A 64 17.48 4.54 2.08
N MET A 65 17.98 4.51 3.31
CA MET A 65 18.75 3.39 3.86
C MET A 65 17.81 2.33 4.43
N VAL A 66 18.25 1.07 4.41
CA VAL A 66 17.46 -0.06 4.91
C VAL A 66 17.40 -0.01 6.43
N VAL A 67 16.20 0.20 6.97
CA VAL A 67 15.93 0.11 8.41
C VAL A 67 15.88 -1.37 8.82
N PRO A 68 16.58 -1.78 9.90
CA PRO A 68 16.48 -3.16 10.39
C PRO A 68 15.06 -3.52 10.83
N ASP A 69 14.59 -4.73 10.55
CA ASP A 69 13.24 -5.19 10.94
C ASP A 69 12.96 -5.05 12.45
N ALA A 70 13.99 -5.25 13.27
CA ALA A 70 13.90 -5.09 14.72
C ALA A 70 13.61 -3.64 15.17
N CYS A 71 13.73 -2.67 14.26
CA CYS A 71 13.51 -1.25 14.50
C CYS A 71 12.14 -0.75 13.99
N GLU A 72 11.26 -1.63 13.51
CA GLU A 72 9.98 -1.23 12.90
C GLU A 72 9.12 -0.36 13.83
N SER A 73 9.07 -0.69 15.11
CA SER A 73 8.32 0.05 16.15
C SER A 73 8.86 1.47 16.44
N PHE A 74 9.98 1.87 15.84
CA PHE A 74 10.63 3.17 16.08
C PHE A 74 10.51 4.11 14.88
N ARG A 75 9.85 3.67 13.80
CA ARG A 75 9.66 4.42 12.56
C ARG A 75 8.54 5.45 12.67
N LEU A 76 8.47 6.37 11.71
CA LEU A 76 7.47 7.44 11.68
C LEU A 76 6.01 6.99 11.95
N PRO A 77 5.49 5.89 11.37
CA PRO A 77 4.10 5.48 11.63
C PRO A 77 3.83 5.18 13.12
N ALA A 78 4.77 4.53 13.81
CA ALA A 78 4.64 4.23 15.24
C ALA A 78 4.73 5.51 16.09
N LEU A 79 5.58 6.45 15.70
CA LEU A 79 5.69 7.75 16.36
C LEU A 79 4.41 8.59 16.22
N LEU A 80 3.82 8.61 15.01
CA LEU A 80 2.56 9.30 14.75
C LEU A 80 1.40 8.71 15.55
N HIS A 81 1.39 7.38 15.72
CA HIS A 81 0.41 6.73 16.58
C HIS A 81 0.61 7.15 18.04
N ALA A 82 1.84 7.04 18.54
CA ALA A 82 2.19 7.41 19.91
C ALA A 82 1.87 8.89 20.24
N SER A 83 2.05 9.81 19.28
CA SER A 83 1.75 11.23 19.49
C SER A 83 0.26 11.56 19.53
N GLN A 84 -0.60 10.67 19.03
CA GLN A 84 -2.06 10.82 19.07
C GLN A 84 -2.69 10.19 20.32
N GLU A 85 -1.97 9.31 21.00
CA GLU A 85 -2.46 8.69 22.24
C GLU A 85 -2.45 9.66 23.41
N ALA A 86 -3.41 9.50 24.33
CA ALA A 86 -3.55 10.35 25.52
C ALA A 86 -2.32 10.32 26.43
N GLU A 87 -1.59 9.20 26.44
CA GLU A 87 -0.35 9.07 27.22
C GLU A 87 0.88 9.66 26.50
N GLY A 88 0.79 9.91 25.19
CA GLY A 88 1.88 10.48 24.40
C GLY A 88 3.17 9.65 24.45
N LYS A 89 3.07 8.32 24.53
CA LYS A 89 4.19 7.41 24.82
C LYS A 89 4.41 6.43 23.69
N LEU A 90 5.69 6.26 23.32
CA LEU A 90 6.08 5.15 22.47
C LEU A 90 6.08 3.86 23.30
N GLN A 91 5.08 3.01 23.05
CA GLN A 91 4.89 1.73 23.74
C GLN A 91 5.84 0.68 23.17
N VAL A 92 7.10 0.71 23.62
CA VAL A 92 8.14 -0.27 23.27
C VAL A 92 8.73 -0.86 24.53
N SER A 93 9.15 -2.12 24.47
CA SER A 93 9.84 -2.79 25.56
C SER A 93 11.36 -2.60 25.48
N GLN A 94 12.04 -2.76 26.61
CA GLN A 94 13.51 -2.78 26.67
C GLN A 94 14.15 -3.81 25.73
N ASN A 95 13.47 -4.94 25.51
CA ASN A 95 13.94 -5.99 24.59
C ASN A 95 13.87 -5.52 23.13
N GLU A 96 12.80 -4.82 22.75
CA GLU A 96 12.67 -4.23 21.42
C GLU A 96 13.70 -3.15 21.17
N VAL A 97 13.94 -2.27 22.16
CA VAL A 97 15.02 -1.28 22.10
C VAL A 97 16.36 -1.98 21.89
N GLY A 98 16.70 -2.96 22.73
CA GLY A 98 17.96 -3.70 22.61
C GLY A 98 18.11 -4.42 21.27
N ALA A 99 17.03 -5.00 20.74
CA ALA A 99 17.03 -5.65 19.43
C ALA A 99 17.26 -4.66 18.29
N CYS A 100 16.60 -3.49 18.33
CA CYS A 100 16.81 -2.42 17.37
C CYS A 100 18.26 -1.89 17.42
N LEU A 101 18.78 -1.61 18.62
CA LEU A 101 20.16 -1.14 18.79
C LEU A 101 21.18 -2.15 18.27
N LYS A 102 20.94 -3.45 18.46
CA LYS A 102 21.75 -4.52 17.85
C LYS A 102 21.68 -4.50 16.32
N GLY A 103 20.52 -4.15 15.76
CA GLY A 103 20.32 -3.94 14.33
C GLY A 103 21.12 -2.74 13.80
N LEU A 104 20.97 -1.58 14.43
CA LEU A 104 21.70 -0.35 14.09
C LEU A 104 23.22 -0.55 14.21
N GLY A 105 23.66 -1.24 15.26
CA GLY A 105 25.07 -1.54 15.52
C GLY A 105 25.78 -2.43 14.48
N LYS A 106 25.05 -2.97 13.48
CA LYS A 106 25.67 -3.67 12.34
C LYS A 106 26.40 -2.71 11.40
N ASP A 107 26.00 -1.43 11.39
CA ASP A 107 26.66 -0.37 10.62
C ASP A 107 27.25 0.69 11.58
N PRO A 108 28.55 0.96 11.52
CA PRO A 108 29.18 1.95 12.40
C PRO A 108 28.60 3.36 12.26
N SER A 109 28.14 3.76 11.07
CA SER A 109 27.56 5.08 10.84
C SER A 109 26.21 5.25 11.53
N HIS A 110 25.34 4.24 11.46
CA HIS A 110 24.05 4.25 12.16
C HIS A 110 24.23 4.24 13.68
N TRP A 111 25.20 3.46 14.18
CA TRP A 111 25.54 3.46 15.59
C TRP A 111 26.02 4.84 16.07
N LEU A 112 26.89 5.49 15.30
CA LEU A 112 27.37 6.84 15.61
C LEU A 112 26.22 7.85 15.64
N SER A 113 25.34 7.84 14.64
CA SER A 113 24.15 8.69 14.60
C SER A 113 23.28 8.48 15.83
N TRP A 114 22.99 7.23 16.18
CA TRP A 114 22.24 6.91 17.39
C TRP A 114 22.92 7.43 18.67
N THR A 115 24.22 7.22 18.83
CA THR A 115 24.93 7.72 20.03
C THR A 115 24.87 9.25 20.14
N SER A 116 25.02 9.95 19.02
CA SER A 116 24.89 11.41 18.95
C SER A 116 23.48 11.86 19.36
N TYR A 117 22.45 11.21 18.80
CA TYR A 117 21.07 11.52 19.17
C TYR A 117 20.75 11.19 20.62
N ARG A 118 21.29 10.10 21.17
CA ARG A 118 21.13 9.74 22.58
C ARG A 118 21.69 10.82 23.48
N ASP A 119 22.90 11.30 23.20
CA ASP A 119 23.54 12.35 24.00
C ASP A 119 22.76 13.67 23.89
N ASN A 120 22.26 14.00 22.70
CA ASN A 120 21.36 15.15 22.51
C ASN A 120 20.03 15.00 23.26
N CYS A 121 19.42 13.81 23.22
CA CYS A 121 18.18 13.54 23.94
C CYS A 121 18.37 13.66 25.45
N LEU A 122 19.50 13.18 25.98
CA LEU A 122 19.86 13.37 27.39
C LEU A 122 19.95 14.85 27.75
N LEU A 123 20.57 15.68 26.92
CA LEU A 123 20.65 17.12 27.13
C LEU A 123 19.28 17.80 27.12
N ILE A 124 18.39 17.41 26.19
CA ILE A 124 17.02 17.93 26.13
C ILE A 124 16.26 17.56 27.39
N CYS A 125 16.33 16.30 27.83
CA CYS A 125 15.65 15.84 29.03
C CYS A 125 16.24 16.42 30.32
N GLN A 126 17.55 16.69 30.37
CA GLN A 126 18.17 17.43 31.47
C GLN A 126 17.67 18.87 31.51
N ALA A 127 17.55 19.52 30.35
CA ALA A 127 17.02 20.88 30.27
C ALA A 127 15.55 20.95 30.72
N ALA A 128 14.72 20.04 30.24
CA ALA A 128 13.30 19.95 30.63
C ALA A 128 13.09 19.68 32.14
N ARG A 129 14.07 19.07 32.82
CA ARG A 129 14.00 18.78 34.28
C ARG A 129 14.67 19.78 35.18
N SER A 130 15.69 20.48 34.67
CA SER A 130 16.36 21.55 35.43
C SER A 130 15.42 22.74 35.68
N ASP A 131 14.19 22.67 35.17
CA ASP A 131 13.09 23.62 35.35
C ASP A 131 12.45 23.62 36.75
N ILE A 132 12.77 22.65 37.64
CA ILE A 132 12.12 22.58 38.97
C ILE A 132 13.04 22.92 40.15
N ASP A 133 14.35 22.68 40.08
CA ASP A 133 15.10 22.55 41.34
C ASP A 133 15.89 23.77 41.82
N LYS A 134 16.06 24.87 41.07
CA LYS A 134 16.71 26.10 41.60
C LYS A 134 16.22 27.39 40.94
N ASP A 135 15.94 28.40 41.77
CA ASP A 135 15.60 29.81 41.51
C ASP A 135 16.51 30.60 40.54
N GLN A 136 17.45 29.95 39.84
CA GLN A 136 18.38 30.60 38.92
C GLN A 136 18.10 30.20 37.47
N SER A 137 16.98 30.69 36.93
CA SER A 137 16.90 31.42 35.64
C SER A 137 15.51 31.33 35.00
N ILE A 138 14.51 31.93 35.66
CA ILE A 138 13.10 32.03 35.18
C ILE A 138 13.01 32.51 33.72
N LEU A 139 13.94 33.36 33.26
CA LEU A 139 13.96 33.93 31.91
C LEU A 139 14.35 32.90 30.83
N LEU A 140 15.33 32.04 31.09
CA LEU A 140 15.73 31.00 30.15
C LEU A 140 14.67 29.90 30.06
N GLN A 141 14.06 29.57 31.20
CA GLN A 141 13.00 28.57 31.31
C GLN A 141 11.73 29.04 30.59
N LYS A 142 11.27 30.27 30.85
CA LYS A 142 10.14 30.87 30.11
C LYS A 142 10.38 30.86 28.60
N LYS A 143 11.60 31.19 28.17
CA LYS A 143 11.96 31.19 26.76
C LYS A 143 12.00 29.78 26.17
N LEU A 144 12.42 28.79 26.95
CA LEU A 144 12.40 27.38 26.54
C LEU A 144 10.96 26.87 26.41
N VAL A 145 10.11 27.08 27.41
CA VAL A 145 8.67 26.73 27.37
C VAL A 145 7.98 27.43 26.20
N GLU A 146 8.30 28.70 25.91
CA GLU A 146 7.76 29.43 24.76
C GLU A 146 8.23 28.86 23.42
N ILE A 147 9.48 28.38 23.33
CA ILE A 147 9.97 27.67 22.14
C ILE A 147 9.28 26.31 22.02
N MET A 148 9.15 25.56 23.11
CA MET A 148 8.50 24.24 23.12
C MET A 148 7.02 24.32 22.76
N SER A 149 6.30 25.32 23.28
CA SER A 149 4.91 25.58 22.94
C SER A 149 4.74 25.94 21.47
N ARG A 150 5.60 26.80 20.92
CA ARG A 150 5.58 27.14 19.48
C ARG A 150 5.91 25.94 18.60
N PHE A 151 6.93 25.18 18.95
CA PHE A 151 7.30 23.96 18.25
C PHE A 151 6.14 22.95 18.22
N THR A 152 5.49 22.73 19.37
CA THR A 152 4.35 21.80 19.51
C THR A 152 3.16 22.28 18.67
N ALA A 153 2.82 23.57 18.74
CA ALA A 153 1.72 24.14 17.94
C ALA A 153 2.01 24.08 16.43
N GLY A 154 3.24 24.38 16.02
CA GLY A 154 3.66 24.25 14.62
C GLY A 154 3.56 22.81 14.15
N LEU A 155 3.99 21.85 14.98
CA LEU A 155 3.92 20.43 14.64
C LEU A 155 2.47 19.92 14.56
N GLU A 156 1.59 20.34 15.46
CA GLU A 156 0.16 20.01 15.38
C GLU A 156 -0.44 20.49 14.05
N SER A 157 -0.08 21.69 13.60
CA SER A 157 -0.47 22.21 12.29
C SER A 157 0.04 21.33 11.15
N ASP A 158 1.31 20.97 11.16
CA ASP A 158 1.91 20.13 10.10
C ASP A 158 1.32 18.71 10.09
N LEU A 159 1.01 18.15 11.25
CA LEU A 159 0.33 16.86 11.36
C LEU A 159 -1.11 16.94 10.85
N HIS A 160 -1.81 18.04 11.13
CA HIS A 160 -3.15 18.28 10.60
C HIS A 160 -3.12 18.39 9.06
N ASP A 161 -2.14 19.10 8.51
CA ASP A 161 -1.96 19.23 7.06
C ASP A 161 -1.57 17.90 6.41
N LEU A 162 -0.65 17.14 7.02
CA LEU A 162 -0.30 15.79 6.56
C LEU A 162 -1.53 14.88 6.55
N LYS A 163 -2.32 14.87 7.62
CA LYS A 163 -3.56 14.09 7.73
C LYS A 163 -4.57 14.47 6.65
N ARG A 164 -4.73 15.78 6.39
CA ARG A 164 -5.63 16.28 5.35
C ARG A 164 -5.17 15.82 3.96
N ASN A 165 -3.90 16.01 3.65
CA ASN A 165 -3.31 15.60 2.37
C ASN A 165 -3.47 14.08 2.16
N MET A 166 -3.24 13.29 3.21
CA MET A 166 -3.39 11.83 3.15
C MET A 166 -4.86 11.42 2.92
N ALA A 167 -5.81 12.08 3.58
CA ALA A 167 -7.24 11.85 3.36
C ALA A 167 -7.67 12.21 1.92
N ASP A 168 -7.12 13.28 1.36
CA ASP A 168 -7.39 13.68 -0.03
C ASP A 168 -6.79 12.67 -1.02
N HIS A 169 -5.58 12.16 -0.78
CA HIS A 169 -4.97 11.11 -1.59
C HIS A 169 -5.77 9.79 -1.55
N VAL A 170 -6.31 9.40 -0.38
CA VAL A 170 -7.17 8.21 -0.26
C VAL A 170 -8.43 8.37 -1.10
N LYS A 171 -9.11 9.52 -1.01
CA LYS A 171 -10.32 9.78 -1.82
C LYS A 171 -10.04 9.73 -3.32
N VAL A 172 -8.90 10.30 -3.76
CA VAL A 172 -8.49 10.25 -5.17
C VAL A 172 -8.24 8.81 -5.61
N ALA A 173 -7.53 8.00 -4.81
CA ALA A 173 -7.28 6.60 -5.10
C ALA A 173 -8.57 5.77 -5.17
N ASP A 174 -9.51 5.99 -4.24
CA ASP A 174 -10.79 5.29 -4.19
C ASP A 174 -11.65 5.60 -5.43
N SER A 175 -11.73 6.88 -5.81
CA SER A 175 -12.42 7.31 -7.04
C SER A 175 -11.79 6.75 -8.31
N TYR A 176 -10.46 6.58 -8.34
CA TYR A 176 -9.77 5.92 -9.45
C TYR A 176 -10.13 4.44 -9.53
N PHE A 177 -10.14 3.74 -8.39
CA PHE A 177 -10.47 2.32 -8.32
C PHE A 177 -11.93 2.05 -8.70
N GLU A 178 -12.85 2.87 -8.22
CA GLU A 178 -14.27 2.84 -8.63
C GLU A 178 -14.42 3.04 -10.14
N GLY A 179 -13.70 4.01 -10.71
CA GLY A 179 -13.67 4.27 -12.15
C GLY A 179 -13.09 3.12 -12.99
N VAL A 180 -12.11 2.38 -12.46
CA VAL A 180 -11.57 1.16 -13.08
C VAL A 180 -12.62 0.04 -13.04
N MET A 181 -13.28 -0.15 -11.90
CA MET A 181 -14.30 -1.19 -11.73
C MET A 181 -15.50 -0.97 -12.65
N THR A 182 -15.99 0.27 -12.77
CA THR A 182 -17.09 0.60 -13.71
C THR A 182 -16.70 0.36 -15.17
N LYS A 183 -15.45 0.67 -15.56
CA LYS A 183 -14.95 0.38 -16.91
C LYS A 183 -14.82 -1.12 -17.17
N ALA A 184 -14.43 -1.90 -16.16
CA ALA A 184 -14.34 -3.35 -16.26
C ALA A 184 -15.72 -3.99 -16.44
N GLU A 185 -16.73 -3.56 -15.67
CA GLU A 185 -18.12 -4.03 -15.84
C GLU A 185 -18.68 -3.62 -17.21
N ALA A 186 -18.44 -2.39 -17.67
CA ALA A 186 -18.87 -1.95 -18.99
C ALA A 186 -18.22 -2.77 -20.12
N LEU A 187 -16.95 -3.16 -19.95
CA LEU A 187 -16.26 -4.04 -20.91
C LEU A 187 -16.85 -5.44 -20.91
N LYS A 188 -17.12 -6.01 -19.73
CA LYS A 188 -17.77 -7.32 -19.58
C LYS A 188 -19.11 -7.37 -20.32
N THR A 189 -19.99 -6.39 -20.08
CA THR A 189 -21.30 -6.32 -20.76
C THR A 189 -21.15 -6.21 -22.29
N ARG A 190 -20.15 -5.45 -22.77
CA ARG A 190 -19.88 -5.35 -24.22
C ARG A 190 -19.40 -6.67 -24.82
N VAL A 191 -18.56 -7.40 -24.10
CA VAL A 191 -18.05 -8.71 -24.54
C VAL A 191 -19.17 -9.75 -24.56
N GLU A 192 -20.00 -9.78 -23.51
CA GLU A 192 -21.18 -10.66 -23.44
C GLU A 192 -22.15 -10.37 -24.58
N GLY A 193 -22.48 -9.10 -24.84
CA GLY A 193 -23.34 -8.72 -25.96
C GLY A 193 -22.74 -9.07 -27.33
N ALA A 194 -21.43 -8.92 -27.53
CA ALA A 194 -20.78 -9.32 -28.78
C ALA A 194 -20.84 -10.85 -28.99
N PHE A 195 -20.71 -11.63 -27.92
CA PHE A 195 -20.84 -13.08 -27.98
C PHE A 195 -22.27 -13.53 -28.30
N GLU A 196 -23.28 -12.84 -27.75
CA GLU A 196 -24.70 -13.10 -28.02
C GLU A 196 -25.06 -12.83 -29.49
N VAL A 197 -24.60 -11.71 -30.06
CA VAL A 197 -24.79 -11.39 -31.49
C VAL A 197 -24.12 -12.44 -32.38
N MET A 198 -22.87 -12.81 -32.08
CA MET A 198 -22.15 -13.83 -32.86
C MET A 198 -22.83 -15.21 -32.79
N SER A 199 -23.40 -15.57 -31.63
CA SER A 199 -24.18 -16.80 -31.48
C SER A 199 -25.48 -16.76 -32.29
N SER A 200 -26.17 -15.61 -32.36
CA SER A 200 -27.37 -15.44 -33.17
C SER A 200 -27.06 -15.60 -34.67
N GLU A 201 -25.99 -14.98 -35.15
CA GLU A 201 -25.57 -15.10 -36.55
C GLU A 201 -25.16 -16.53 -36.92
N ALA A 202 -24.53 -17.29 -36.01
CA ALA A 202 -24.19 -18.69 -36.23
C ALA A 202 -25.43 -19.60 -36.37
N VAL A 203 -26.50 -19.31 -35.62
CA VAL A 203 -27.79 -20.02 -35.75
C VAL A 203 -28.45 -19.73 -37.10
N ASP A 204 -28.39 -18.48 -37.58
CA ASP A 204 -28.92 -18.11 -38.89
C ASP A 204 -28.17 -18.80 -40.02
N VAL A 205 -26.83 -18.87 -39.96
CA VAL A 205 -26.01 -19.59 -40.95
C VAL A 205 -26.28 -21.09 -40.92
N ALA A 206 -26.42 -21.69 -39.73
CA ALA A 206 -26.77 -23.11 -39.60
C ALA A 206 -28.16 -23.41 -40.19
N SER A 207 -29.14 -22.53 -39.96
CA SER A 207 -30.49 -22.67 -40.52
C SER A 207 -30.51 -22.54 -42.06
N ALA A 208 -29.73 -21.62 -42.62
CA ALA A 208 -29.56 -21.45 -44.06
C ALA A 208 -28.88 -22.68 -44.70
N LEU A 209 -27.84 -23.22 -44.05
CA LEU A 209 -27.17 -24.45 -44.49
C LEU A 209 -28.10 -25.66 -44.44
N GLN A 210 -28.95 -25.76 -43.42
CA GLN A 210 -29.92 -26.86 -43.28
C GLN A 210 -31.04 -26.75 -44.32
N SER A 211 -31.48 -25.54 -44.68
CA SER A 211 -32.40 -25.30 -45.79
C SER A 211 -31.80 -25.70 -47.15
N ILE A 212 -30.49 -25.50 -47.36
CA ILE A 212 -29.79 -25.91 -48.58
C ILE A 212 -29.68 -27.44 -48.66
N LEU A 213 -29.33 -28.11 -47.56
CA LEU A 213 -29.25 -29.57 -47.46
C LEU A 213 -30.62 -30.25 -47.62
N GLY A 214 -31.72 -29.59 -47.25
CA GLY A 214 -33.07 -30.12 -47.45
C GLY A 214 -33.49 -30.27 -48.93
N SER A 215 -32.87 -29.52 -49.86
CA SER A 215 -33.25 -29.55 -51.29
C SER A 215 -32.63 -30.72 -52.08
N THR A 216 -31.78 -31.54 -51.45
CA THR A 216 -31.10 -32.69 -52.13
C THR A 216 -32.08 -33.78 -52.58
N GLY A 217 -33.29 -33.83 -52.00
CA GLY A 217 -34.35 -34.76 -52.40
C GLY A 217 -34.93 -34.51 -53.80
N ASP A 218 -34.84 -33.29 -54.34
CA ASP A 218 -35.29 -32.97 -55.70
C ASP A 218 -34.28 -33.45 -56.75
N ILE A 219 -32.98 -33.31 -56.47
CA ILE A 219 -31.89 -33.73 -57.38
C ILE A 219 -31.87 -35.25 -57.53
N GLN A 220 -32.03 -35.99 -56.44
CA GLN A 220 -32.05 -37.45 -56.47
C GLN A 220 -33.25 -38.01 -57.24
N ARG A 221 -34.40 -37.31 -57.18
CA ARG A 221 -35.60 -37.65 -57.96
C ARG A 221 -35.40 -37.41 -59.45
N VAL A 222 -34.80 -36.28 -59.82
CA VAL A 222 -34.49 -35.95 -61.22
C VAL A 222 -33.46 -36.93 -61.78
N MET A 223 -32.41 -37.26 -61.03
CA MET A 223 -31.39 -38.21 -61.45
C MET A 223 -31.96 -39.62 -61.66
N LYS A 224 -32.84 -40.08 -60.77
CA LYS A 224 -33.53 -41.37 -60.92
C LYS A 224 -34.39 -41.41 -62.19
N ASN A 225 -35.17 -40.35 -62.44
CA ASN A 225 -36.01 -40.27 -63.64
C ASN A 225 -35.18 -40.28 -64.93
N VAL A 226 -34.00 -39.65 -64.94
CA VAL A 226 -33.08 -39.67 -66.09
C VAL A 226 -32.51 -41.07 -66.31
N VAL A 227 -32.07 -41.75 -65.25
CA VAL A 227 -31.53 -43.12 -65.34
C VAL A 227 -32.59 -44.10 -65.84
N ASP A 228 -33.81 -44.04 -65.32
CA ASP A 228 -34.93 -44.89 -65.74
C ASP A 228 -35.28 -44.65 -67.21
N THR A 229 -35.28 -43.39 -67.67
CA THR A 229 -35.54 -43.03 -69.08
C THR A 229 -34.46 -43.58 -70.02
N VAL A 230 -33.20 -43.54 -69.62
CA VAL A 230 -32.07 -44.08 -70.41
C VAL A 230 -32.13 -45.60 -70.49
N LEU A 231 -32.43 -46.28 -69.38
CA LEU A 231 -32.58 -47.74 -69.35
C LEU A 231 -33.74 -48.21 -70.22
N GLN A 232 -34.89 -47.52 -70.15
CA GLN A 232 -36.05 -47.82 -70.98
C GLN A 232 -35.73 -47.68 -72.47
N ARG A 233 -35.11 -46.57 -72.87
CA ARG A 233 -34.65 -46.33 -74.25
C ARG A 233 -33.67 -47.40 -74.74
N ASN A 234 -32.73 -47.81 -73.90
CA ASN A 234 -31.76 -48.86 -74.26
C ASN A 234 -32.43 -50.23 -74.44
N ALA A 235 -33.40 -50.57 -73.61
CA ALA A 235 -34.16 -51.82 -73.74
C ALA A 235 -35.00 -51.84 -75.03
N GLU A 236 -35.65 -50.73 -75.38
CA GLU A 236 -36.40 -50.58 -76.63
C GLU A 236 -35.50 -50.69 -77.87
N MET A 237 -34.30 -50.12 -77.82
CA MET A 237 -33.32 -50.23 -78.92
C MET A 237 -32.75 -51.64 -79.07
N ALA A 238 -32.49 -52.34 -77.95
CA ALA A 238 -31.97 -53.70 -77.98
C ALA A 238 -32.98 -54.70 -78.56
N ALA A 239 -34.27 -54.54 -78.25
CA ALA A 239 -35.35 -55.36 -78.82
C ALA A 239 -35.55 -55.13 -80.32
N ALA A 240 -35.16 -53.95 -80.85
CA ALA A 240 -35.25 -53.63 -82.27
C ALA A 240 -34.07 -54.19 -83.11
N GLN A 241 -33.10 -54.87 -82.49
CA GLN A 241 -31.83 -55.25 -83.11
C GLN A 241 -31.53 -56.76 -83.12
N GLU A 242 -32.55 -57.63 -83.02
CA GLU A 242 -32.38 -59.06 -83.35
C GLU A 242 -32.41 -59.29 -84.88
N PRO A 243 -31.34 -59.85 -85.49
CA PRO A 243 -31.28 -60.14 -86.92
C PRO A 243 -32.03 -61.44 -87.27
N GLY A 244 -32.94 -61.36 -88.23
CA GLY A 244 -33.55 -62.53 -88.87
C GLY A 244 -32.53 -63.30 -89.71
N SER A 245 -32.07 -64.43 -89.18
CA SER A 245 -31.40 -65.50 -89.94
C SER A 245 -32.44 -66.52 -90.40
N TYR A 246 -32.70 -66.60 -91.71
CA TYR A 246 -33.29 -67.77 -92.36
C TYR A 246 -32.71 -67.90 -93.77
N GLY A 247 -32.09 -69.06 -94.05
CA GLY A 247 -31.47 -69.36 -95.33
C GLY A 247 -32.46 -69.82 -96.39
N HIS A 248 -32.08 -69.57 -97.65
CA HIS A 248 -32.18 -70.53 -98.74
C HIS A 248 -31.12 -70.23 -99.81
#